data_AF-A0A1Y3B1B6-F1
#
_entry.id   AF-A0A1Y3B1B6-F1
#
_cell.length_a   1.000
_cell.length_b   1.000
_cell.length_c   1.000
_cell.angle_alpha   90.00
_cell.angle_beta   90.00
_cell.angle_gamma   90.00
#
_symmetry.space_group_name_H-M   'P 1'
#
loop_
_entity.id
_entity.type
_entity.pdbx_description
1 polymer ?
#
loop_
_entity_poly.entity_id
_entity_poly.type
_entity_poly.pdbx_seq_one_letter_code
_entity_poly.pdbx_strand_id
1 'polypeptide(L)'
;MSTGHHINNDGSLHVLIKEADDLNLNQYNINGYSYCKVMLKPERNKDDRQKTKSVKMGQCPRWNETIVFRNISKTDMNVKELEIAIMWQDKSTKTYMGSIRLTNHEDSSNEEQNLWRQSIERPNLWAYGKIPLRH
;
A
#
# COMPACT_ATOMS: atom_id res chain seq x y z
N MET A 1 18.82 31.48 17.82
CA MET A 1 19.40 30.89 16.59
C MET A 1 18.87 29.47 16.50
N SER A 2 17.94 29.18 15.59
CA SER A 2 17.42 27.82 15.39
C SER A 2 18.10 27.26 14.15
N THR A 3 19.04 26.34 14.33
CA THR A 3 19.61 25.57 13.23
C THR A 3 18.59 24.48 12.87
N GLY A 4 17.63 24.83 12.02
CA GLY A 4 16.77 23.86 11.38
C GLY A 4 17.61 23.02 10.43
N HIS A 5 17.87 21.76 10.81
CA HIS A 5 18.34 20.75 9.87
C HIS A 5 17.26 20.60 8.79
N HIS A 6 17.47 21.21 7.62
CA HIS A 6 16.73 20.85 6.42
C HIS A 6 17.18 19.43 6.06
N ILE A 7 16.46 18.43 6.57
CA ILE A 7 16.57 17.08 6.04
C ILE A 7 16.03 17.20 4.61
N ASN A 8 16.93 17.23 3.63
CA ASN A 8 16.54 17.23 2.22
C ASN A 8 15.74 15.96 1.96
N ASN A 9 14.44 16.13 1.78
CA ASN A 9 13.48 15.06 1.66
C ASN A 9 13.10 14.93 0.17
N ASP A 10 14.08 14.60 -0.66
CA ASP A 10 14.04 14.71 -2.12
C ASP A 10 13.61 13.42 -2.85
N GLY A 11 13.19 12.40 -2.11
CA GLY A 11 12.71 11.12 -2.67
C GLY A 11 11.19 11.02 -2.81
N SER A 12 10.74 10.08 -3.64
CA SER A 12 9.35 9.65 -3.70
C SER A 12 9.25 8.13 -3.73
N LEU A 13 8.23 7.59 -3.05
CA LEU A 13 7.86 6.18 -3.11
C LEU A 13 6.68 6.02 -4.07
N HIS A 14 6.88 5.24 -5.11
CA HIS A 14 5.85 4.92 -6.11
C HIS A 14 5.33 3.50 -5.87
N VAL A 15 4.03 3.37 -5.68
CA VAL A 15 3.36 2.10 -5.38
C VAL A 15 2.37 1.80 -6.50
N LEU A 16 2.72 0.87 -7.38
CA LEU A 16 1.82 0.41 -8.43
C LEU A 16 0.93 -0.72 -7.89
N ILE A 17 -0.38 -0.48 -7.85
CA ILE A 17 -1.38 -1.47 -7.49
C ILE A 17 -2.00 -2.00 -8.77
N LYS A 18 -1.61 -3.22 -9.14
CA LYS A 18 -2.06 -3.85 -10.39
C LYS A 18 -3.43 -4.49 -10.22
N GLU A 19 -3.49 -5.60 -9.51
CA GLU A 19 -4.68 -6.43 -9.37
C GLU A 19 -4.64 -7.27 -8.10
N ALA A 20 -5.79 -7.81 -7.71
CA ALA A 20 -5.91 -8.91 -6.78
C ALA A 20 -6.64 -10.05 -7.48
N ASP A 21 -6.44 -11.28 -7.00
CA ASP A 21 -7.16 -12.46 -7.45
C ASP A 21 -7.70 -13.25 -6.27
N ASP A 22 -8.68 -14.09 -6.55
CA ASP A 22 -9.30 -15.01 -5.59
C ASP A 22 -9.84 -14.34 -4.30
N LEU A 23 -10.41 -13.14 -4.44
CA LEU A 23 -11.06 -12.48 -3.31
C LEU A 23 -12.34 -13.25 -2.91
N ASN A 24 -12.42 -13.66 -1.65
CA ASN A 24 -13.62 -14.30 -1.13
C ASN A 24 -14.77 -13.28 -1.00
N LEU A 25 -15.74 -13.37 -1.91
CA LEU A 25 -16.92 -12.50 -1.95
C LEU A 25 -18.20 -13.10 -1.39
N ASN A 26 -18.14 -14.30 -0.80
CA ASN A 26 -19.34 -15.06 -0.43
C ASN A 26 -20.23 -14.35 0.61
N GLN A 27 -19.63 -13.45 1.40
CA GLN A 27 -20.32 -12.67 2.42
C GLN A 27 -20.66 -11.23 1.98
N TYR A 28 -20.41 -10.86 0.72
CA TYR A 28 -20.59 -9.49 0.23
C TYR A 28 -21.63 -9.40 -0.89
N ASN A 29 -22.28 -8.23 -0.98
CA ASN A 29 -23.22 -7.95 -2.04
C ASN A 29 -22.50 -7.88 -3.40
N ILE A 30 -22.98 -8.65 -4.38
CA ILE A 30 -22.45 -8.73 -5.76
C ILE A 30 -22.31 -7.38 -6.49
N ASN A 31 -23.02 -6.34 -6.05
CA ASN A 31 -23.04 -5.02 -6.67
C ASN A 31 -22.05 -4.01 -6.07
N GLY A 32 -21.23 -4.42 -5.11
CA GLY A 32 -20.21 -3.56 -4.53
C GLY A 32 -19.01 -3.29 -5.44
N TYR A 33 -18.13 -2.42 -4.96
CA TYR A 33 -16.90 -2.00 -5.62
C TYR A 33 -15.72 -2.27 -4.69
N SER A 34 -14.58 -2.67 -5.25
CA SER A 34 -13.34 -2.80 -4.49
C SER A 34 -12.39 -1.62 -4.76
N TYR A 35 -11.67 -1.19 -3.73
CA TYR A 35 -10.58 -0.23 -3.84
C TYR A 35 -9.49 -0.58 -2.84
N CYS A 36 -8.26 -0.15 -3.10
CA CYS A 36 -7.17 -0.27 -2.15
C CYS A 36 -7.00 1.03 -1.37
N LYS A 37 -6.91 0.91 -0.05
CA LYS A 37 -6.42 1.98 0.84
C LYS A 37 -4.93 1.76 1.06
N VAL A 38 -4.13 2.78 0.78
CA VAL A 38 -2.67 2.72 0.81
C VAL A 38 -2.17 3.69 1.86
N MET A 39 -1.43 3.19 2.84
CA MET A 39 -1.08 3.96 4.03
C MET A 39 0.41 3.80 4.36
N LEU A 40 1.09 4.91 4.61
CA LEU A 40 2.44 4.91 5.18
C LEU A 40 2.38 5.19 6.68
N LYS A 41 2.87 4.24 7.48
CA LYS A 41 2.93 4.32 8.94
C LYS A 41 4.38 4.48 9.42
N PRO A 42 4.64 5.25 10.50
CA PRO A 42 3.72 6.21 11.11
C PRO A 42 3.38 7.33 10.12
N GLU A 43 2.13 7.79 10.17
CA GLU A 43 1.63 8.83 9.29
C GLU A 43 2.14 10.21 9.72
N ARG A 44 2.61 11.00 8.76
CA ARG A 44 3.06 12.39 9.01
C ARG A 44 1.94 13.40 8.75
N ASN A 45 1.12 13.13 7.74
CA ASN A 45 0.07 14.02 7.26
C ASN A 45 -1.02 13.21 6.54
N LYS A 46 -2.01 13.89 5.98
CA LYS A 46 -3.12 13.24 5.27
C LYS A 46 -2.71 12.58 3.95
N ASP A 47 -1.61 13.00 3.33
CA ASP A 47 -1.10 12.47 2.05
C ASP A 47 -0.39 11.12 2.22
N ASP A 48 -0.02 10.76 3.46
CA ASP A 48 0.41 9.40 3.84
C ASP A 48 -0.75 8.39 3.79
N ARG A 49 -1.99 8.83 3.53
CA ARG A 49 -3.15 7.97 3.25
C ARG A 49 -3.78 8.32 1.91
N GLN A 50 -3.69 7.38 0.99
CA GLN A 50 -4.28 7.50 -0.34
C GLN A 50 -5.18 6.30 -0.62
N LYS A 51 -6.00 6.40 -1.66
CA LYS A 51 -6.81 5.28 -2.15
C LYS A 51 -6.80 5.24 -3.66
N THR A 52 -6.94 4.05 -4.22
CA THR A 52 -7.19 3.88 -5.65
C THR A 52 -8.63 4.29 -5.99
N LYS A 53 -8.91 4.34 -7.28
CA LYS A 53 -10.28 4.30 -7.80
C LYS A 53 -10.99 3.02 -7.33
N SER A 54 -12.31 3.12 -7.22
CA SER A 54 -13.17 1.97 -6.95
C SER A 54 -13.52 1.27 -8.27
N VAL A 55 -13.42 -0.06 -8.31
CA VAL A 55 -13.67 -0.88 -9.50
C VAL A 55 -14.72 -1.96 -9.23
N LYS A 56 -15.57 -2.23 -10.23
CA LYS A 56 -16.60 -3.28 -10.18
C LYS A 56 -16.09 -4.49 -10.97
N MET A 57 -15.28 -5.33 -10.33
CA MET A 57 -14.59 -6.45 -11.02
C MET A 57 -14.64 -7.78 -10.26
N GLY A 58 -15.54 -7.92 -9.28
CA GLY A 58 -15.77 -9.19 -8.59
C GLY A 58 -14.52 -9.70 -7.86
N GLN A 59 -14.26 -11.01 -7.93
CA GLN A 59 -13.18 -11.68 -7.18
C GLN A 59 -11.77 -11.31 -7.68
N CYS A 60 -11.64 -10.75 -8.89
CA CYS A 60 -10.35 -10.45 -9.52
C CYS A 60 -10.26 -8.98 -9.98
N PRO A 61 -10.26 -8.01 -9.05
CA PRO A 61 -10.23 -6.60 -9.42
C PRO A 61 -8.88 -6.14 -9.98
N ARG A 62 -8.93 -5.27 -10.99
CA ARG A 62 -7.77 -4.63 -11.60
C ARG A 62 -7.86 -3.12 -11.42
N TRP A 63 -6.90 -2.55 -10.72
CA TRP A 63 -6.80 -1.10 -10.50
C TRP A 63 -5.81 -0.46 -11.47
N ASN A 64 -4.65 -1.10 -11.69
CA ASN A 64 -3.55 -0.57 -12.50
C ASN A 64 -3.26 0.91 -12.22
N GLU A 65 -3.15 1.25 -10.94
CA GLU A 65 -3.03 2.63 -10.46
C GLU A 65 -1.75 2.81 -9.65
N THR A 66 -1.00 3.88 -9.95
CA THR A 66 0.21 4.25 -9.19
C THR A 66 -0.14 5.31 -8.15
N ILE A 67 0.08 4.96 -6.88
CA ILE A 67 0.04 5.88 -5.75
C ILE A 67 1.44 6.42 -5.50
N VAL A 68 1.56 7.73 -5.27
CA VAL A 68 2.87 8.39 -5.10
C VAL A 68 2.90 9.09 -3.75
N PHE A 69 3.84 8.67 -2.90
CA PHE A 69 4.19 9.38 -1.68
C PHE A 69 5.42 10.24 -1.93
N ARG A 70 5.28 11.56 -1.80
CA ARG A 70 6.39 12.50 -1.99
C ARG A 70 7.11 12.75 -0.67
N ASN A 71 8.35 13.23 -0.77
CA ASN A 71 9.19 13.54 0.38
C ASN A 71 9.40 12.31 1.28
N ILE A 72 9.72 11.19 0.64
CA ILE A 72 10.06 9.91 1.28
C ILE A 72 11.51 9.59 0.92
N SER A 73 12.41 9.80 1.87
CA SER A 73 13.81 9.42 1.71
C SER A 73 14.02 7.91 1.89
N LYS A 74 15.18 7.40 1.46
CA LYS A 74 15.58 6.01 1.74
C LYS A 74 15.61 5.70 3.24
N THR A 75 16.06 6.66 4.06
CA THR A 75 16.08 6.54 5.52
C THR A 75 14.66 6.42 6.09
N ASP A 76 13.70 7.17 5.52
CA ASP A 76 12.29 7.06 5.91
C ASP A 76 11.74 5.67 5.60
N MET A 77 12.06 5.10 4.44
CA MET A 77 11.59 3.76 4.07
C MET A 77 12.11 2.68 5.02
N ASN A 78 13.28 2.85 5.63
CA ASN A 78 13.81 1.88 6.59
C ASN A 78 12.99 1.79 7.88
N VAL A 79 12.29 2.87 8.25
CA VAL A 79 11.52 2.97 9.51
C VAL A 79 10.00 3.07 9.28
N LYS A 80 9.56 3.15 8.03
CA LYS A 80 8.14 3.17 7.66
C LYS A 80 7.63 1.78 7.31
N GLU A 81 6.35 1.59 7.55
CA GLU A 81 5.54 0.46 7.08
C GLU A 81 4.57 0.96 6.01
N LEU A 82 4.54 0.28 4.87
CA LEU A 82 3.53 0.47 3.84
C LEU A 82 2.43 -0.58 4.00
N GLU A 83 1.22 -0.15 4.34
CA GLU A 83 0.04 -0.99 4.38
C GLU A 83 -0.82 -0.77 3.14
N ILE A 84 -1.19 -1.87 2.46
CA ILE A 84 -2.16 -1.86 1.36
C ILE A 84 -3.33 -2.75 1.76
N ALA A 85 -4.47 -2.12 2.07
CA ALA A 85 -5.68 -2.80 2.50
C ALA A 85 -6.71 -2.79 1.37
N ILE A 86 -7.28 -3.95 1.06
CA ILE A 86 -8.38 -4.08 0.12
C ILE A 86 -9.68 -3.83 0.89
N MET A 87 -10.50 -2.92 0.34
CA MET A 87 -11.78 -2.54 0.88
C MET A 87 -12.88 -2.92 -0.11
N TRP A 88 -13.95 -3.54 0.38
CA TRP A 88 -15.22 -3.67 -0.32
C TRP A 88 -16.15 -2.53 0.07
N GLN A 89 -16.82 -1.90 -0.88
CA GLN A 89 -17.84 -0.91 -0.60
C GLN A 89 -19.13 -1.22 -1.36
N ASP A 90 -20.22 -1.40 -0.61
CA ASP A 90 -21.58 -1.48 -1.12
C ASP A 90 -22.43 -0.40 -0.46
N LYS A 91 -23.04 0.47 -1.28
CA LYS A 91 -23.76 1.68 -0.82
C LYS A 91 -22.91 2.49 0.16
N SER A 92 -23.32 2.55 1.43
CA SER A 92 -22.64 3.25 2.53
C SER A 92 -21.75 2.34 3.38
N THR A 93 -21.84 1.02 3.20
CA THR A 93 -21.06 0.04 3.98
C THR A 93 -19.68 -0.13 3.38
N LYS A 94 -18.66 -0.02 4.22
CA LYS A 94 -17.26 -0.30 3.87
C LYS A 94 -16.78 -1.48 4.69
N THR A 95 -16.27 -2.51 4.03
CA THR A 95 -15.78 -3.72 4.68
C THR A 95 -14.33 -3.94 4.32
N TYR A 96 -13.53 -4.22 5.34
CA TYR A 96 -12.14 -4.64 5.17
C TYR A 96 -12.11 -6.09 4.66
N MET A 97 -11.34 -6.35 3.61
CA MET A 97 -11.20 -7.69 3.02
C MET A 97 -9.87 -8.36 3.36
N GLY A 98 -8.87 -7.57 3.74
CA GLY A 98 -7.52 -8.04 4.02
C GLY A 98 -6.47 -7.01 3.62
N SER A 99 -5.23 -7.20 4.06
CA SER A 99 -4.13 -6.28 3.74
C SER A 99 -2.80 -6.98 3.60
N ILE A 100 -1.83 -6.25 3.05
CA ILE A 100 -0.41 -6.61 3.12
C ILE A 100 0.34 -5.49 3.85
N ARG A 101 1.44 -5.84 4.52
CA ARG A 101 2.30 -4.88 5.21
C ARG A 101 3.74 -5.05 4.74
N LEU A 102 4.27 -4.08 4.01
CA LEU A 102 5.65 -4.06 3.55
C LEU A 102 6.48 -3.23 4.53
N THR A 103 7.37 -3.89 5.27
CA THR A 103 8.21 -3.29 6.30
C THR A 103 9.42 -4.17 6.59
N ASN A 104 10.40 -3.64 7.32
CA ASN A 104 11.56 -4.37 7.84
C ASN A 104 11.32 -4.96 9.26
N HIS A 105 10.10 -4.86 9.81
CA HIS A 105 9.79 -5.42 11.12
C HIS A 105 9.85 -6.95 11.13
N GLU A 106 10.35 -7.51 12.23
CA GLU A 106 10.58 -8.96 12.40
C GLU A 106 9.28 -9.79 12.38
N ASP A 107 8.12 -9.20 12.66
CA ASP A 107 6.81 -9.86 12.62
C ASP A 107 6.22 -9.98 11.21
N SER A 108 6.89 -9.41 10.20
CA SER A 108 6.48 -9.48 8.80
C SER A 108 6.99 -10.75 8.12
N SER A 109 6.26 -11.22 7.11
CA SER A 109 6.67 -12.41 6.34
C SER A 109 7.96 -12.15 5.56
N ASN A 110 8.68 -13.22 5.21
CA ASN A 110 9.90 -13.12 4.41
C ASN A 110 9.63 -12.46 3.05
N GLU A 111 8.48 -12.74 2.44
CA GLU A 111 8.07 -12.19 1.16
C GLU A 111 7.83 -10.67 1.24
N GLU A 112 7.12 -10.22 2.28
CA GLU A 112 6.89 -8.79 2.53
C GLU A 112 8.19 -8.03 2.78
N GLN A 113 9.05 -8.56 3.67
CA GLN A 113 10.34 -7.96 3.99
C GLN A 113 11.26 -7.91 2.75
N ASN A 114 11.32 -8.99 1.98
CA ASN A 114 12.15 -9.06 0.79
C ASN A 114 11.70 -8.05 -0.27
N LEU A 115 10.39 -7.94 -0.51
CA LEU A 115 9.84 -6.97 -1.46
C LEU A 115 10.14 -5.53 -1.02
N TRP A 116 9.97 -5.23 0.27
CA TRP A 116 10.28 -3.92 0.83
C TRP A 116 11.77 -3.58 0.69
N ARG A 117 12.64 -4.50 1.09
CA ARG A 117 14.09 -4.34 1.02
C ARG A 117 14.58 -4.11 -0.40
N GLN A 118 14.06 -4.86 -1.38
CA GLN A 118 14.39 -4.65 -2.79
C GLN A 118 14.04 -3.24 -3.26
N SER A 119 12.91 -2.68 -2.83
CA SER A 119 12.51 -1.31 -3.16
C SER A 119 13.46 -0.25 -2.56
N ILE A 120 14.06 -0.53 -1.40
CA ILE A 120 15.02 0.34 -0.70
C ILE A 120 16.43 0.23 -1.30
N GLU A 121 16.85 -0.99 -1.62
CA GLU A 121 18.20 -1.28 -2.10
C GLU A 121 18.39 -0.94 -3.58
N ARG A 122 17.30 -0.96 -4.36
CA ARG A 122 17.33 -0.75 -5.81
C ARG A 122 16.47 0.46 -6.22
N PRO A 123 16.87 1.69 -5.86
CA PRO A 123 16.12 2.89 -6.25
C PRO A 123 16.00 2.98 -7.77
N ASN A 124 14.89 3.55 -8.25
CA ASN A 124 14.52 3.66 -9.67
C ASN A 124 14.22 2.33 -10.39
N LEU A 125 14.22 1.21 -9.68
CA LEU A 125 13.76 -0.08 -10.18
C LEU A 125 12.50 -0.51 -9.45
N TRP A 126 11.57 -1.10 -10.19
CA TRP A 126 10.37 -1.68 -9.60
C TRP A 126 10.69 -3.02 -8.94
N ALA A 127 10.33 -3.15 -7.67
CA ALA A 127 10.22 -4.44 -7.01
C ALA A 127 8.78 -4.95 -7.21
N TYR A 128 8.62 -6.08 -7.89
CA TYR A 128 7.31 -6.69 -8.16
C TYR A 128 7.12 -7.92 -7.28
N GLY A 129 5.91 -8.08 -6.72
CA GLY A 129 5.56 -9.24 -5.93
C GLY A 129 4.05 -9.48 -5.89
N LYS A 130 3.68 -10.73 -5.64
CA LYS A 130 2.32 -11.14 -5.27
C LYS A 130 2.38 -11.65 -3.84
N ILE A 131 1.67 -10.99 -2.93
CA ILE A 131 1.72 -11.26 -1.49
C ILE A 131 0.32 -11.69 -1.04
N PRO A 132 0.18 -12.79 -0.27
CA PRO A 132 -1.12 -13.20 0.26
C PRO A 132 -1.67 -12.15 1.24
N LEU A 133 -2.99 -11.97 1.23
CA LEU A 133 -3.65 -11.07 2.17
C LEU A 133 -3.59 -11.64 3.59
N ARG A 134 -3.40 -10.74 4.55
CA ARG A 134 -3.58 -10.96 5.98
C ARG A 134 -5.01 -10.59 6.37
N HIS A 135 -5.63 -11.37 7.25
CA HIS A 135 -6.98 -11.17 7.76
C HIS A 135 -6.97 -10.81 9.24
#